data_AF-A0A5C3KWW6-F1
#
_entry.id   AF-A0A5C3KWW6-F1
#
_cell.length_a   1.000
_cell.length_b   1.000
_cell.length_c   1.000
_cell.angle_alpha   90.00
_cell.angle_beta   90.00
_cell.angle_gamma   90.00
#
_symmetry.space_group_name_H-M   'P 1'
#
loop_
_entity.id
_entity.type
_entity.pdbx_description
1 polymer ?
#
loop_
_entity_poly.entity_id
_entity_poly.type
_entity_poly.pdbx_seq_one_letter_code
_entity_poly.pdbx_strand_id
1 'polypeptide(L)'
;MASLLVPKANSPLRTASNVEFLRAMRLAVVHRRHDISGSIQTKWLTRILWHELSPMPAILFADRHEFRGLLSHAYYTHMVELGDRLDRGIYSDESSPLNRRQKTHLLAGHHSISTYWKHLRVTPPSFPKGPRCKLHKQCTAAWTMRWSVACSRPCSIAGTDVLRRLRLVEDTLRVDTLLQVCLAPECLVSALNSISQKRMEISNGLHHHFDLP
;
A
#
# COMPACT_ATOMS: atom_id res chain seq x y z
N MET A 1 -9.70 4.01 -1.43
CA MET A 1 -9.06 4.95 -0.51
C MET A 1 -10.16 5.86 -0.04
N ALA A 2 -10.19 6.19 1.26
CA ALA A 2 -10.83 7.44 1.68
C ALA A 2 -10.42 8.51 0.67
N SER A 3 -11.39 9.34 0.24
CA SER A 3 -11.08 10.60 -0.44
C SER A 3 -9.79 11.12 0.15
N LEU A 4 -8.70 11.04 -0.64
CA LEU A 4 -7.38 11.50 -0.21
C LEU A 4 -7.62 12.96 0.07
N LEU A 5 -7.83 13.28 1.35
CA LEU A 5 -8.19 14.59 1.83
C LEU A 5 -7.15 15.51 1.25
N VAL A 6 -7.51 16.21 0.16
CA VAL A 6 -6.71 17.28 -0.40
C VAL A 6 -6.44 18.17 0.80
N PRO A 7 -5.20 18.20 1.32
CA PRO A 7 -4.92 18.94 2.53
C PRO A 7 -5.36 20.37 2.25
N LYS A 8 -6.17 20.97 3.15
CA LYS A 8 -6.36 22.43 3.11
C LYS A 8 -4.95 23.02 2.96
N ALA A 9 -4.75 23.81 1.90
CA ALA A 9 -3.42 24.20 1.43
C ALA A 9 -2.56 24.87 2.52
N ASN A 10 -3.18 25.37 3.59
CA ASN A 10 -2.55 26.15 4.64
C ASN A 10 -2.42 25.41 5.99
N SER A 11 -2.38 24.08 6.02
CA SER A 11 -2.10 23.37 7.28
C SER A 11 -0.61 23.50 7.65
N PRO A 12 -0.25 23.87 8.90
CA PRO A 12 1.15 23.98 9.32
C PRO A 12 1.92 22.65 9.19
N LEU A 13 1.22 21.50 9.18
CA LEU A 13 1.83 20.18 8.99
C LEU A 13 2.22 19.89 7.54
N ARG A 14 1.84 20.74 6.58
CA ARG A 14 2.18 20.53 5.15
C ARG A 14 3.69 20.59 4.93
N THR A 15 4.40 21.47 5.63
CA THR A 15 5.85 21.69 5.48
C THR A 15 6.65 21.17 6.67
N ALA A 16 6.00 20.69 7.73
CA ALA A 16 6.63 20.22 8.96
C ALA A 16 7.65 19.08 8.76
N SER A 17 8.84 19.21 9.31
CA SER A 17 9.86 18.17 9.42
C SER A 17 9.40 16.98 10.27
N ASN A 18 10.13 15.85 10.19
CA ASN A 18 9.92 14.70 11.08
C ASN A 18 10.01 15.09 12.57
N VAL A 19 10.86 16.06 12.93
CA VAL A 19 10.99 16.55 14.32
C VAL A 19 9.73 17.25 14.80
N GLU A 20 9.09 18.05 13.95
CA GLU A 20 7.84 18.73 14.26
C GLU A 20 6.67 17.77 14.38
N PHE A 21 6.57 16.77 13.48
CA PHE A 21 5.61 15.68 13.61
C PHE A 21 5.77 14.91 14.93
N LEU A 22 7.00 14.56 15.31
CA LEU A 22 7.31 13.90 16.58
C LEU A 22 6.88 14.76 17.78
N ARG A 23 7.21 16.05 17.78
CA ARG A 23 6.83 16.98 18.86
C ARG A 23 5.31 17.09 18.99
N ALA A 24 4.61 17.29 17.87
CA ALA A 24 3.16 17.39 17.84
C ALA A 24 2.49 16.08 18.32
N MET A 25 2.98 14.93 17.86
CA MET A 25 2.49 13.62 18.31
C MET A 25 2.72 13.39 19.81
N ARG A 26 3.90 13.74 20.34
CA ARG A 26 4.18 13.63 21.78
C ARG A 26 3.21 14.46 22.61
N LEU A 27 2.96 15.71 22.21
CA LEU A 27 1.99 16.57 22.88
C LEU A 27 0.58 15.97 22.83
N ALA A 28 0.15 15.49 21.66
CA ALA A 28 -1.17 14.88 21.50
C ALA A 28 -1.33 13.62 22.39
N VAL A 29 -0.29 12.79 22.50
CA VAL A 29 -0.26 11.61 23.37
C VAL A 29 -0.30 11.99 24.85
N VAL A 30 0.56 12.93 25.29
CA VAL A 30 0.62 13.40 26.69
C VAL A 30 -0.74 13.95 27.14
N HIS A 31 -1.42 14.69 26.26
CA HIS A 31 -2.74 15.26 26.55
C HIS A 31 -3.92 14.33 26.18
N ARG A 32 -3.67 13.08 25.78
CA ARG A 32 -4.69 12.08 25.41
C ARG A 32 -5.69 12.56 24.36
N ARG A 33 -5.21 13.38 23.41
CA ARG A 33 -6.00 13.92 22.29
C ARG A 33 -5.97 12.96 21.11
N HIS A 34 -6.84 11.95 21.13
CA HIS A 34 -6.90 10.91 20.09
C HIS A 34 -7.32 11.47 18.71
N ASP A 35 -8.23 12.44 18.69
CA ASP A 35 -8.68 13.20 17.52
C ASP A 35 -7.52 13.89 16.80
N ILE A 36 -6.70 14.60 17.58
CA ILE A 36 -5.52 15.32 17.10
C ILE A 36 -4.45 14.33 16.65
N SER A 37 -4.20 13.28 17.43
CA SER A 37 -3.23 12.22 17.09
C SER A 37 -3.57 11.55 15.77
N GLY A 38 -4.84 11.20 15.53
CA GLY A 38 -5.27 10.60 14.26
C GLY A 38 -5.10 11.54 13.07
N SER A 39 -5.37 12.83 13.27
CA SER A 39 -5.18 13.87 12.25
C SER A 39 -3.70 14.06 11.90
N ILE A 40 -2.82 14.10 12.91
CA ILE A 40 -1.37 14.21 12.72
C ILE A 40 -0.83 12.96 12.01
N GLN A 41 -1.22 11.76 12.45
CA GLN A 41 -0.83 10.49 11.82
C GLN A 41 -1.20 10.46 10.34
N THR A 42 -2.43 10.87 10.00
CA THR A 42 -2.89 10.93 8.60
C THR A 42 -2.02 11.84 7.75
N LYS A 43 -1.66 13.03 8.26
CA LYS A 43 -0.78 13.97 7.54
C LYS A 43 0.65 13.43 7.44
N TRP A 44 1.18 12.85 8.51
CA TRP A 44 2.52 12.27 8.51
C TRP A 44 2.62 11.14 7.50
N LEU A 45 1.68 10.20 7.56
CA LEU A 45 1.57 9.08 6.63
C LEU A 45 1.48 9.55 5.18
N THR A 46 0.65 10.56 4.90
CA THR A 46 0.54 11.10 3.53
C THR A 46 1.89 11.57 3.01
N ARG A 47 2.68 12.26 3.85
CA ARG A 47 4.00 12.77 3.45
C ARG A 47 5.06 11.68 3.32
N ILE A 48 4.99 10.63 4.16
CA ILE A 48 5.83 9.43 4.01
C ILE A 48 5.50 8.72 2.68
N LEU A 49 4.22 8.55 2.34
CA LEU A 49 3.81 7.91 1.08
C LEU A 49 4.16 8.73 -0.17
N TRP A 50 4.33 10.05 -0.03
CA TRP A 50 4.85 10.91 -1.09
C TRP A 50 6.38 11.00 -1.11
N HIS A 51 7.07 10.23 -0.26
CA HIS A 51 8.52 10.28 -0.10
C HIS A 51 9.06 11.68 0.26
N GLU A 52 8.23 12.54 0.85
CA GLU A 52 8.64 13.86 1.34
C GLU A 52 9.31 13.78 2.72
N LEU A 53 9.09 12.69 3.45
CA LEU A 53 9.65 12.43 4.77
C LEU A 53 10.14 10.98 4.86
N SER A 54 11.28 10.78 5.54
CA SER A 54 11.76 9.44 5.86
C SER A 54 10.75 8.70 6.76
N PRO A 55 10.43 7.42 6.49
CA PRO A 55 9.55 6.61 7.34
C PRO A 55 10.19 6.26 8.70
N MET A 56 11.51 6.35 8.82
CA MET A 56 12.25 5.82 9.97
C MET A 56 11.81 6.42 11.32
N PRO A 57 11.68 7.75 11.48
CA PRO A 57 11.21 8.31 12.75
C PRO A 57 9.77 7.91 13.10
N ALA A 58 8.93 7.66 12.09
CA ALA A 58 7.57 7.19 12.31
C ALA A 58 7.55 5.73 12.80
N ILE A 59 8.42 4.86 12.28
CA ILE A 59 8.58 3.48 12.80
C ILE A 59 8.96 3.52 14.28
N LEU A 60 10.05 4.24 14.61
CA LEU A 60 10.57 4.31 15.98
C LEU A 60 9.56 4.88 16.98
N PHE A 61 8.73 5.82 16.54
CA PHE A 61 7.72 6.45 17.38
C PHE A 61 6.46 5.58 17.50
N ALA A 62 5.92 5.09 16.39
CA ALA A 62 4.68 4.33 16.35
C ALA A 62 4.80 2.96 17.04
N ASP A 63 5.99 2.34 17.01
CA ASP A 63 6.28 1.10 17.72
C ASP A 63 6.17 1.27 19.25
N ARG A 64 6.61 2.41 19.79
CA ARG A 64 6.55 2.69 21.24
C ARG A 64 5.15 3.05 21.74
N HIS A 65 4.31 3.58 20.86
CA HIS A 65 2.98 4.09 21.20
C HIS A 65 1.83 3.28 20.57
N GLU A 66 2.16 2.13 19.99
CA GLU A 66 1.21 1.18 19.40
C GLU A 66 0.30 1.80 18.31
N PHE A 67 0.82 2.78 17.56
CA PHE A 67 0.10 3.38 16.43
C PHE A 67 0.17 2.47 15.20
N ARG A 68 -0.53 1.34 15.26
CA ARG A 68 -0.49 0.24 14.26
C ARG A 68 -0.68 0.71 12.82
N GLY A 69 -1.60 1.65 12.59
CA GLY A 69 -1.86 2.21 11.26
C GLY A 69 -0.65 2.95 10.70
N LEU A 70 -0.06 3.85 11.48
CA LEU A 70 1.16 4.57 11.10
C LEU A 70 2.36 3.61 10.96
N LEU A 71 2.52 2.69 11.91
CA LEU A 71 3.62 1.74 11.97
C LEU A 71 3.67 0.84 10.74
N SER A 72 2.55 0.19 10.41
CA SER A 72 2.48 -0.76 9.27
C SER A 72 2.77 -0.10 7.93
N HIS A 73 2.29 1.13 7.71
CA HIS A 73 2.59 1.87 6.49
C HIS A 73 4.02 2.40 6.46
N ALA A 74 4.57 2.86 7.59
CA ALA A 74 5.95 3.30 7.64
C ALA A 74 6.91 2.13 7.36
N TYR A 75 6.62 0.94 7.88
CA TYR A 75 7.32 -0.29 7.51
C TYR A 75 7.19 -0.62 6.03
N TYR A 76 5.99 -0.55 5.47
CA TYR A 76 5.77 -0.78 4.04
C TYR A 76 6.61 0.17 3.18
N THR A 77 6.58 1.47 3.45
CA THR A 77 7.38 2.45 2.72
C THR A 77 8.87 2.17 2.86
N HIS A 78 9.35 1.90 4.09
CA HIS A 78 10.76 1.62 4.32
C HIS A 78 11.23 0.34 3.62
N MET A 79 10.41 -0.72 3.64
CA MET A 79 10.65 -1.97 2.92
C MET A 79 10.76 -1.75 1.42
N VAL A 80 9.84 -0.95 0.84
CA VAL A 80 9.85 -0.60 -0.59
C VAL A 80 11.11 0.20 -0.94
N GLU A 81 11.53 1.15 -0.10
CA GLU A 81 12.76 1.92 -0.28
C GLU A 81 14.03 1.05 -0.23
N LEU A 82 14.04 0.02 0.62
CA LEU A 82 15.15 -0.92 0.68
C LEU A 82 15.18 -1.87 -0.53
N GLY A 83 14.01 -2.25 -1.05
CA GLY A 83 13.82 -2.95 -2.32
C GLY A 83 14.84 -4.06 -2.56
N ASP A 84 15.62 -3.92 -3.64
CA ASP A 84 16.62 -4.89 -4.09
C ASP A 84 17.67 -5.26 -3.03
N ARG A 85 17.92 -4.40 -2.04
CA ARG A 85 18.87 -4.70 -0.95
C ARG A 85 18.36 -5.87 -0.11
N LEU A 86 17.06 -5.92 0.15
CA LEU A 86 16.42 -7.03 0.85
C LEU A 86 16.42 -8.29 -0.02
N ASP A 87 16.13 -8.16 -1.31
CA ASP A 87 16.14 -9.29 -2.24
C ASP A 87 17.52 -9.95 -2.37
N ARG A 88 18.59 -9.15 -2.29
CA ARG A 88 19.99 -9.65 -2.30
C ARG A 88 20.48 -10.12 -0.93
N GLY A 89 19.69 -9.97 0.13
CA GLY A 89 20.12 -10.25 1.51
C GLY A 89 21.22 -9.33 2.03
N ILE A 90 21.45 -8.16 1.39
CA ILE A 90 22.52 -7.19 1.75
C ILE A 90 22.00 -6.19 2.81
N TYR A 91 21.02 -6.60 3.61
CA TYR A 91 20.56 -5.77 4.72
C TYR A 91 21.54 -5.93 5.89
N SER A 92 22.67 -5.22 5.80
CA SER A 92 23.68 -5.20 6.86
C SER A 92 23.16 -4.45 8.09
N ASP A 93 23.34 -5.09 9.25
CA ASP A 93 22.77 -4.73 10.55
C ASP A 93 23.33 -3.40 11.10
N GLU A 94 24.57 -3.08 10.73
CA GLU A 94 25.43 -2.14 11.46
C GLU A 94 25.03 -0.66 11.34
N SER A 95 24.35 -0.27 10.26
CA SER A 95 23.95 1.13 10.02
C SER A 95 22.46 1.39 10.25
N SER A 96 21.66 0.35 10.45
CA SER A 96 20.22 0.51 10.59
C SER A 96 19.84 0.87 12.03
N PRO A 97 19.09 1.98 12.25
CA PRO A 97 18.62 2.35 13.58
C PRO A 97 17.49 1.44 14.10
N LEU A 98 17.04 0.46 13.31
CA LEU A 98 16.05 -0.52 13.72
C LEU A 98 16.66 -1.54 14.68
N ASN A 99 15.98 -1.82 15.78
CA ASN A 99 16.35 -2.90 16.68
C ASN A 99 16.03 -4.28 16.05
N ARG A 100 16.51 -5.37 16.68
CA ARG A 100 16.31 -6.74 16.18
C ARG A 100 14.84 -7.09 15.95
N ARG A 101 13.94 -6.74 16.87
CA ARG A 101 12.50 -6.99 16.75
C ARG A 101 11.91 -6.25 15.54
N GLN A 102 12.26 -4.99 15.37
CA GLN A 102 11.80 -4.16 14.26
C GLN A 102 12.30 -4.68 12.90
N LYS A 103 13.53 -5.21 12.86
CA LYS A 103 14.11 -5.87 11.69
C LYS A 103 13.36 -7.17 11.35
N THR A 104 12.99 -7.96 12.35
CA THR A 104 12.14 -9.14 12.15
C THR A 104 10.80 -8.78 11.52
N HIS A 105 10.09 -7.76 12.04
CA HIS A 105 8.82 -7.29 11.44
C HIS A 105 9.00 -6.86 9.97
N LEU A 106 10.06 -6.10 9.67
CA LEU A 106 10.39 -5.66 8.32
C LEU A 106 10.61 -6.83 7.34
N LEU A 107 11.38 -7.85 7.76
CA LEU A 107 11.67 -9.04 6.95
C LEU A 107 10.41 -9.92 6.78
N ALA A 108 9.62 -10.09 7.84
CA ALA A 108 8.32 -10.79 7.76
C ALA A 108 7.42 -10.12 6.72
N GLY A 109 7.32 -8.79 6.76
CA GLY A 109 6.62 -7.98 5.77
C GLY A 109 7.10 -8.21 4.34
N HIS A 110 8.43 -8.18 4.14
CA HIS A 110 9.04 -8.42 2.82
C HIS A 110 8.65 -9.79 2.26
N HIS A 111 8.80 -10.85 3.04
CA HIS A 111 8.45 -12.20 2.60
C HIS A 111 6.95 -12.37 2.36
N SER A 112 6.13 -11.86 3.28
CA SER A 112 4.66 -11.96 3.22
C SER A 112 4.12 -11.24 1.99
N ILE A 113 4.52 -9.99 1.77
CA ILE A 113 4.06 -9.18 0.63
C ILE A 113 4.60 -9.71 -0.70
N SER A 114 5.86 -10.15 -0.75
CA SER A 114 6.44 -10.75 -1.96
C SER A 114 5.70 -12.03 -2.36
N THR A 115 5.38 -12.89 -1.39
CA THR A 115 4.61 -14.12 -1.63
C THR A 115 3.19 -13.80 -2.07
N TYR A 116 2.55 -12.84 -1.40
CA TYR A 116 1.22 -12.37 -1.75
C TYR A 116 1.16 -11.81 -3.18
N TRP A 117 2.17 -11.03 -3.61
CA TRP A 117 2.26 -10.54 -4.98
C TRP A 117 2.35 -11.69 -6.00
N LYS A 118 3.22 -12.68 -5.74
CA LYS A 118 3.36 -13.85 -6.62
C LYS A 118 2.03 -14.57 -6.83
N HIS A 119 1.26 -14.75 -5.75
CA HIS A 119 -0.08 -15.34 -5.82
C HIS A 119 -1.06 -14.45 -6.59
N LEU A 120 -1.12 -13.16 -6.27
CA LEU A 120 -2.05 -12.21 -6.90
C LEU A 120 -1.83 -12.08 -8.42
N ARG A 121 -0.61 -12.26 -8.91
CA ARG A 121 -0.31 -12.27 -10.36
C ARG A 121 -1.00 -13.41 -11.11
N VAL A 122 -1.20 -14.56 -10.47
CA VAL A 122 -1.85 -15.73 -11.11
C VAL A 122 -3.33 -15.85 -10.74
N THR A 123 -3.77 -15.16 -9.69
CA THR A 123 -5.14 -15.20 -9.20
C THR A 123 -5.74 -13.79 -9.21
N PRO A 124 -6.42 -13.37 -10.30
CA PRO A 124 -7.04 -12.05 -10.38
C PRO A 124 -8.10 -11.84 -9.30
N PRO A 125 -8.33 -10.59 -8.85
CA PRO A 125 -9.50 -10.29 -8.03
C PRO A 125 -10.79 -10.68 -8.75
N SER A 126 -11.68 -11.38 -8.04
CA SER A 126 -13.02 -11.71 -8.52
C SER A 126 -13.91 -10.47 -8.51
N PHE A 127 -14.85 -10.37 -9.45
CA PHE A 127 -15.81 -9.29 -9.53
C PHE A 127 -17.23 -9.82 -9.75
N PRO A 128 -18.26 -9.13 -9.22
CA PRO A 128 -19.64 -9.57 -9.37
C PRO A 128 -20.13 -9.45 -10.82
N LYS A 129 -21.12 -10.27 -11.17
CA LYS A 129 -21.82 -10.20 -12.45
C LYS A 129 -22.59 -8.88 -12.57
N GLY A 130 -22.36 -8.15 -13.67
CA GLY A 130 -23.15 -6.96 -14.00
C GLY A 130 -24.62 -7.31 -14.30
N PRO A 131 -25.58 -6.42 -13.97
CA PRO A 131 -27.01 -6.72 -14.02
C PRO A 131 -27.52 -7.12 -15.42
N ARG A 132 -26.91 -6.57 -16.48
CA ARG A 132 -27.28 -6.84 -17.87
C ARG A 132 -26.37 -7.85 -18.57
N CYS A 133 -25.36 -8.39 -17.88
CA CYS A 133 -24.42 -9.31 -18.48
C CYS A 133 -25.06 -10.69 -18.68
N LYS A 134 -25.11 -11.19 -19.91
CA LYS A 134 -25.59 -12.55 -20.21
C LYS A 134 -24.47 -13.60 -20.20
N LEU A 135 -23.23 -13.17 -20.44
CA LEU A 135 -22.07 -14.04 -20.71
C LEU A 135 -20.97 -13.87 -19.64
N HIS A 136 -21.33 -13.85 -18.35
CA HIS A 136 -20.39 -13.53 -17.28
C HIS A 136 -19.19 -14.48 -17.21
N LYS A 137 -19.38 -15.79 -17.48
CA LYS A 137 -18.28 -16.75 -17.56
C LYS A 137 -17.21 -16.34 -18.59
N GLN A 138 -17.62 -15.80 -19.73
CA GLN A 138 -16.70 -15.29 -20.76
C GLN A 138 -16.01 -14.01 -20.29
N CYS A 139 -16.72 -13.10 -19.62
CA CYS A 139 -16.12 -11.90 -19.01
C CYS A 139 -15.03 -12.30 -17.98
N THR A 140 -15.29 -13.28 -17.12
CA THR A 140 -14.30 -13.77 -16.13
C THR A 140 -13.10 -14.40 -16.82
N ALA A 141 -13.30 -15.22 -17.86
CA ALA A 141 -12.21 -15.83 -18.62
C ALA A 141 -11.33 -14.77 -19.30
N ALA A 142 -11.95 -13.80 -19.98
CA ALA A 142 -11.25 -12.68 -20.60
C ALA A 142 -10.50 -11.84 -19.56
N TRP A 143 -11.12 -11.55 -18.41
CA TRP A 143 -10.47 -10.86 -17.31
C TRP A 143 -9.22 -11.58 -16.82
N THR A 144 -9.31 -12.88 -16.55
CA THR A 144 -8.17 -13.70 -16.10
C THR A 144 -7.03 -13.67 -17.12
N MET A 145 -7.35 -13.82 -18.41
CA MET A 145 -6.35 -13.77 -19.47
C MET A 145 -5.65 -12.40 -19.53
N ARG A 146 -6.42 -11.30 -19.55
CA ARG A 146 -5.87 -9.94 -19.64
C ARG A 146 -5.14 -9.52 -18.37
N TRP A 147 -5.59 -9.96 -17.20
CA TRP A 147 -4.90 -9.78 -15.93
C TRP A 147 -3.48 -10.35 -15.97
N SER A 148 -3.34 -11.62 -16.39
CA SER A 148 -2.03 -12.28 -16.52
C SER A 148 -1.08 -11.52 -17.45
N VAL A 149 -1.60 -11.02 -18.58
CA VAL A 149 -0.83 -10.18 -19.52
C VAL A 149 -0.39 -8.88 -18.86
N ALA A 150 -1.30 -8.16 -18.19
CA ALA A 150 -0.99 -6.90 -17.51
C ALA A 150 0.04 -7.08 -16.38
N CYS A 151 -0.09 -8.14 -15.57
CA CYS A 151 0.82 -8.48 -14.49
C CYS A 151 2.20 -8.99 -14.96
N SER A 152 2.34 -9.36 -16.24
CA SER A 152 3.59 -9.84 -16.83
C SER A 152 4.35 -8.77 -17.60
N ARG A 153 3.79 -7.57 -17.75
CA ARG A 153 4.49 -6.45 -18.38
C ARG A 153 5.73 -6.07 -17.55
N PRO A 154 6.91 -5.90 -18.19
CA PRO A 154 8.07 -5.35 -17.52
C PRO A 154 7.74 -3.99 -16.91
N CYS A 155 8.14 -3.77 -15.65
CA CYS A 155 7.99 -2.48 -14.98
C CYS A 155 9.16 -2.26 -14.02
N SER A 156 9.53 -0.99 -13.81
CA SER A 156 10.59 -0.57 -12.88
C SER A 156 10.17 -0.62 -11.40
N ILE A 157 8.90 -0.86 -11.12
CA ILE A 157 8.39 -0.93 -9.74
C ILE A 157 8.87 -2.24 -9.11
N ALA A 158 9.44 -2.21 -7.92
CA ALA A 158 9.89 -3.41 -7.20
C ALA A 158 8.74 -4.42 -6.98
N GLY A 159 9.04 -5.72 -6.94
CA GLY A 159 8.04 -6.78 -6.73
C GLY A 159 7.28 -6.64 -5.40
N THR A 160 7.94 -6.06 -4.41
CA THR A 160 7.42 -5.80 -3.05
C THR A 160 6.48 -4.60 -2.98
N ASP A 161 6.50 -3.68 -3.96
CA ASP A 161 5.61 -2.52 -3.99
C ASP A 161 4.28 -2.85 -4.67
N VAL A 162 3.52 -3.75 -4.02
CA VAL A 162 2.26 -4.30 -4.52
C VAL A 162 1.22 -3.23 -4.76
N LEU A 163 1.15 -2.19 -3.92
CA LEU A 163 0.15 -1.13 -4.06
C LEU A 163 0.35 -0.31 -5.34
N ARG A 164 1.61 0.06 -5.66
CA ARG A 164 1.91 0.78 -6.91
C ARG A 164 1.81 -0.12 -8.13
N ARG A 165 2.19 -1.39 -8.02
CA ARG A 165 1.99 -2.38 -9.10
C ARG A 165 0.51 -2.59 -9.43
N LEU A 166 -0.35 -2.74 -8.43
CA LEU A 166 -1.80 -2.89 -8.66
C LEU A 166 -2.40 -1.64 -9.32
N ARG A 167 -1.95 -0.45 -8.93
CA ARG A 167 -2.37 0.80 -9.60
C ARG A 167 -1.93 0.79 -11.07
N LEU A 168 -0.70 0.41 -11.37
CA LEU A 168 -0.19 0.30 -12.75
C LEU A 168 -0.99 -0.73 -13.57
N VAL A 169 -1.33 -1.88 -12.98
CA VAL A 169 -2.16 -2.91 -13.63
C VAL A 169 -3.57 -2.38 -13.89
N GLU A 170 -4.18 -1.69 -12.94
CA GLU A 170 -5.49 -1.04 -13.09
C GLU A 170 -5.47 -0.01 -14.22
N ASP A 171 -4.48 0.88 -14.25
CA ASP A 171 -4.32 1.90 -15.30
C ASP A 171 -4.08 1.25 -16.67
N THR A 172 -3.31 0.16 -16.71
CA THR A 172 -3.07 -0.64 -17.92
C THR A 172 -4.35 -1.27 -18.46
N LEU A 173 -5.15 -1.91 -17.60
CA LEU A 173 -6.37 -2.59 -17.99
C LEU A 173 -7.48 -1.61 -18.38
N ARG A 174 -7.49 -0.40 -17.79
CA ARG A 174 -8.45 0.66 -18.13
C ARG A 174 -8.35 1.09 -19.59
N VAL A 175 -7.13 1.15 -20.13
CA VAL A 175 -6.87 1.54 -21.54
C VAL A 175 -6.75 0.34 -22.49
N ASP A 176 -7.02 -0.88 -22.02
CA ASP A 176 -6.94 -2.10 -22.82
C ASP A 176 -8.19 -2.27 -23.71
N THR A 177 -8.05 -1.97 -25.00
CA THR A 177 -9.16 -2.03 -25.97
C THR A 177 -9.73 -3.43 -26.13
N LEU A 178 -8.90 -4.49 -26.06
CA LEU A 178 -9.38 -5.87 -26.15
C LEU A 178 -10.24 -6.21 -24.94
N LEU A 179 -9.84 -5.77 -23.75
CA LEU A 179 -10.65 -5.96 -22.55
C LEU A 179 -12.01 -5.25 -22.66
N GLN A 180 -12.03 -4.01 -23.18
CA GLN A 180 -13.25 -3.24 -23.39
C GLN A 180 -14.22 -3.91 -24.38
N VAL A 181 -13.70 -4.61 -25.39
CA VAL A 181 -14.52 -5.37 -26.35
C VAL A 181 -15.02 -6.69 -25.73
N CYS A 182 -14.19 -7.37 -24.95
CA CYS A 182 -14.54 -8.69 -24.40
C CYS A 182 -15.47 -8.65 -23.18
N LEU A 183 -15.47 -7.56 -22.41
CA LEU A 183 -16.29 -7.43 -21.20
C LEU A 183 -17.54 -6.60 -21.46
N ALA A 184 -18.68 -7.04 -20.92
CA ALA A 184 -19.84 -6.16 -20.80
C ALA A 184 -19.46 -4.91 -19.98
N PRO A 185 -19.97 -3.71 -20.31
CA PRO A 185 -19.56 -2.46 -19.66
C PRO A 185 -19.65 -2.49 -18.12
N GLU A 186 -20.71 -3.08 -17.55
CA GLU A 186 -20.87 -3.16 -16.10
C GLU A 186 -19.92 -4.16 -15.44
N CYS A 187 -19.56 -5.24 -16.17
CA CYS A 187 -18.54 -6.18 -15.74
C CYS A 187 -17.16 -5.51 -15.74
N LEU A 188 -16.84 -4.69 -16.74
CA LEU A 188 -15.58 -3.93 -16.79
C LEU A 188 -15.45 -2.99 -15.58
N VAL A 189 -16.50 -2.20 -15.30
CA VAL A 189 -16.52 -1.31 -14.12
C VAL A 189 -16.33 -2.11 -12.83
N SER A 190 -17.05 -3.23 -12.68
CA SER A 190 -16.94 -4.10 -11.50
C SER A 190 -15.55 -4.72 -11.36
N ALA A 191 -14.94 -5.16 -12.47
CA ALA A 191 -13.60 -5.73 -12.50
C ALA A 191 -12.54 -4.69 -12.10
N LEU A 192 -12.58 -3.48 -12.67
CA LEU A 192 -11.65 -2.41 -12.28
C LEU A 192 -11.84 -2.00 -10.81
N ASN A 193 -13.09 -1.88 -10.35
CA ASN A 193 -13.41 -1.60 -8.96
C ASN A 193 -12.86 -2.69 -8.02
N SER A 194 -12.86 -3.96 -8.43
CA SER A 194 -12.30 -5.04 -7.63
C SER A 194 -10.78 -4.89 -7.39
N ILE A 195 -10.03 -4.31 -8.34
CA ILE A 195 -8.60 -3.99 -8.13
C ILE A 195 -8.46 -2.88 -7.09
N SER A 196 -9.24 -1.81 -7.24
CA SER A 196 -9.25 -0.69 -6.29
C SER A 196 -9.64 -1.16 -4.88
N GLN A 197 -10.61 -2.07 -4.76
CA GLN A 197 -10.99 -2.70 -3.51
C GLN A 197 -9.85 -3.55 -2.95
N LYS A 198 -9.23 -4.40 -3.77
CA LYS A 198 -8.10 -5.24 -3.35
C LYS A 198 -6.92 -4.40 -2.84
N ARG A 199 -6.63 -3.26 -3.48
CA ARG A 199 -5.64 -2.28 -3.01
C ARG A 199 -5.98 -1.72 -1.64
N MET A 200 -7.25 -1.38 -1.40
CA MET A 200 -7.71 -0.92 -0.07
C MET A 200 -7.57 -2.01 0.99
N GLU A 201 -7.98 -3.24 0.66
CA GLU A 201 -7.86 -4.40 1.56
C GLU A 201 -6.41 -4.61 1.99
N ILE A 202 -5.47 -4.60 1.04
CA ILE A 202 -4.03 -4.73 1.33
C ILE A 202 -3.55 -3.57 2.19
N SER A 203 -3.88 -2.33 1.83
CA SER A 203 -3.47 -1.13 2.57
C SER A 203 -3.96 -1.15 4.02
N ASN A 204 -5.22 -1.54 4.24
CA ASN A 204 -5.82 -1.64 5.58
C ASN A 204 -5.26 -2.84 6.36
N GLY A 205 -4.94 -3.93 5.64
CA GLY A 205 -4.40 -5.17 6.19
C GLY A 205 -2.88 -5.20 6.31
N LEU A 206 -2.16 -4.10 6.03
CA LEU A 206 -0.69 -4.09 6.02
C LEU A 206 -0.10 -4.63 7.33
N HIS A 207 -0.68 -4.29 8.46
CA HIS A 207 -0.21 -4.72 9.78
C HIS A 207 -0.11 -6.25 9.94
N HIS A 208 -0.98 -7.02 9.28
CA HIS A 208 -0.90 -8.49 9.29
C HIS A 208 0.31 -9.03 8.53
N HIS A 209 0.80 -8.30 7.52
CA HIS A 209 1.98 -8.73 6.78
C HIS A 209 3.28 -8.55 7.59
N PHE A 210 3.31 -7.59 8.51
CA PHE A 210 4.49 -7.26 9.32
C PHE A 210 4.47 -7.91 10.72
N ASP A 211 3.53 -8.85 10.99
CA ASP A 211 3.34 -9.48 12.30
C ASP A 211 3.22 -8.46 13.45
N LEU A 212 2.53 -7.35 13.22
CA LEU A 212 2.35 -6.31 14.23
C LEU A 212 1.17 -6.67 15.15
N PRO A 213 1.34 -6.53 16.48
CA PRO A 213 0.33 -6.89 17.47
C PRO A 213 -0.89 -5.99 17.41
#